data_AF-A0A292SJZ2-F1
#
_entry.id   AF-A0A292SJZ2-F1
#
_cell.length_a   1.000
_cell.length_b   1.000
_cell.length_c   1.000
_cell.angle_alpha   90.00
_cell.angle_beta   90.00
_cell.angle_gamma   90.00
#
_symmetry.space_group_name_H-M   'P 1'
#
loop_
_entity.id
_entity.type
_entity.pdbx_description
1 polymer ?
#
loop_
_entity_poly.entity_id
_entity_poly.type
_entity_poly.pdbx_seq_one_letter_code
_entity_poly.pdbx_strand_id
1 'polypeptide(L)'
;KTLKSLDVKNILALRGDMPENQKIYNDFKYASELVEYLKKESSLSIAVAGYPEGHKECESIEKDIQYLKQKVDNGADVIFTQLFFNNSHFISFVEKCEKQNITVPIIPGILPVTNYKTLEKMSTLCKVEVPAKMAQVLEKHKDDKDYIKQYGIEYASLQCKELLETGVKGLHFYTLNKAYATSEILKNILYTRTN
;
A
#
# COMPACT_ATOMS: atom_id res chain seq x y z
N LYS A 1 10.79 -0.22 25.80
CA LYS A 1 9.51 -0.87 26.16
C LYS A 1 9.24 -1.97 25.13
N THR A 2 8.80 -3.16 25.54
CA THR A 2 8.51 -4.26 24.60
C THR A 2 7.10 -4.10 24.00
N LEU A 3 6.81 -4.68 22.84
CA LEU A 3 5.47 -4.64 22.22
C LEU A 3 4.38 -5.17 23.16
N LYS A 4 4.68 -6.26 23.88
CA LYS A 4 3.79 -6.87 24.88
C LYS A 4 3.45 -5.89 26.02
N SER A 5 4.42 -5.09 26.47
CA SER A 5 4.18 -4.09 27.53
C SER A 5 3.31 -2.90 27.08
N LEU A 6 3.12 -2.73 25.77
CA LEU A 6 2.32 -1.66 25.17
C LEU A 6 0.94 -2.17 24.71
N ASP A 7 0.60 -3.41 25.01
CA ASP A 7 -0.66 -4.08 24.60
C ASP A 7 -0.93 -4.04 23.09
N VAL A 8 0.14 -4.01 22.29
CA VAL A 8 0.03 -4.06 20.83
C VAL A 8 -0.55 -5.42 20.42
N LYS A 9 -1.60 -5.39 19.59
CA LYS A 9 -2.29 -6.58 19.06
C LYS A 9 -2.04 -6.84 17.58
N ASN A 10 -1.66 -5.80 16.84
CA ASN A 10 -1.49 -5.85 15.39
C ASN A 10 -0.09 -5.35 15.03
N ILE A 11 0.55 -6.01 14.07
CA ILE A 11 1.88 -5.63 13.59
C ILE A 11 1.94 -5.73 12.07
N LEU A 12 2.64 -4.79 11.43
CA LEU A 12 3.00 -4.89 10.02
C LEU A 12 4.43 -5.42 9.93
N ALA A 13 4.58 -6.67 9.52
CA ALA A 13 5.88 -7.32 9.36
C ALA A 13 6.49 -6.97 8.00
N LEU A 14 7.64 -6.29 8.03
CA LEU A 14 8.38 -5.84 6.86
C LEU A 14 9.82 -6.31 6.97
N ARG A 15 10.46 -6.59 5.82
CA ARG A 15 11.92 -6.75 5.76
C ARG A 15 12.63 -5.43 6.09
N GLY A 16 12.04 -4.32 5.64
CA GLY A 16 12.65 -3.00 5.68
C GLY A 16 13.38 -2.65 4.38
N ASP A 17 13.55 -1.35 4.18
CA ASP A 17 14.43 -0.80 3.15
C ASP A 17 15.89 -0.96 3.62
N MET A 18 16.78 -1.29 2.68
CA MET A 18 18.20 -1.45 2.97
C MET A 18 18.81 -0.05 3.20
N PRO A 19 19.43 0.22 4.36
CA PRO A 19 20.01 1.52 4.64
C PRO A 19 21.31 1.72 3.85
N GLU A 20 21.48 2.88 3.25
CA GLU A 20 22.76 3.32 2.71
C GLU A 20 23.67 3.68 3.90
N ASN A 21 24.72 2.89 4.16
CA ASN A 21 25.76 3.13 5.16
C ASN A 21 25.42 2.85 6.64
N GLN A 22 24.58 1.85 6.93
CA GLN A 22 24.35 1.39 8.31
C GLN A 22 24.62 -0.10 8.48
N LYS A 23 24.88 -0.51 9.73
CA LYS A 23 25.06 -1.91 10.10
C LYS A 23 23.75 -2.66 9.91
N ILE A 24 23.76 -3.67 9.06
CA ILE A 24 22.61 -4.53 8.79
C ILE A 24 22.64 -5.68 9.80
N TYR A 25 21.54 -5.83 10.54
CA TYR A 25 21.30 -6.99 11.38
C TYR A 25 20.53 -8.00 10.55
N ASN A 26 21.13 -9.16 10.28
CA ASN A 26 20.60 -10.20 9.39
C ASN A 26 19.85 -11.30 10.18
N ASP A 27 19.15 -10.94 11.26
CA ASP A 27 18.38 -11.90 12.03
C ASP A 27 17.26 -12.54 11.17
N PHE A 28 16.73 -11.77 10.22
CA PHE A 28 15.83 -12.23 9.17
C PHE A 28 16.24 -11.63 7.83
N LYS A 29 16.42 -12.47 6.81
CA LYS A 29 16.68 -12.07 5.42
C LYS A 29 15.41 -11.64 4.70
N TYR A 30 14.27 -12.25 5.05
CA TYR A 30 12.98 -11.97 4.41
C TYR A 30 11.87 -11.72 5.42
N ALA A 31 10.87 -10.96 5.01
CA ALA A 31 9.69 -10.71 5.84
C ALA A 31 8.93 -12.00 6.18
N SER A 32 8.99 -13.04 5.34
CA SER A 32 8.37 -14.34 5.61
C SER A 32 8.95 -15.04 6.84
N GLU A 33 10.25 -14.89 7.10
CA GLU A 33 10.92 -15.46 8.28
C GLU A 33 10.49 -14.70 9.55
N LEU A 34 10.35 -13.38 9.46
CA LEU A 34 9.82 -12.57 10.55
C LEU A 34 8.35 -12.92 10.87
N VAL A 35 7.52 -13.14 9.84
CA VAL A 35 6.12 -13.58 10.02
C VAL A 35 6.09 -14.93 10.74
N GLU A 36 6.88 -15.91 10.30
CA GLU A 36 6.93 -17.23 10.91
C GLU A 36 7.35 -17.17 12.38
N TYR A 37 8.37 -16.36 12.69
CA TYR A 37 8.81 -16.12 14.05
C TYR A 37 7.70 -15.47 14.91
N LEU A 38 7.09 -14.40 14.43
CA LEU A 38 6.02 -13.70 15.15
C LEU A 38 4.80 -14.60 15.39
N LYS A 39 4.46 -15.48 14.44
CA LYS A 39 3.35 -16.42 14.57
C LYS A 39 3.60 -17.48 15.64
N LYS A 40 4.86 -17.89 15.82
CA LYS A 40 5.28 -18.86 16.86
C LYS A 40 5.34 -18.22 18.25
N GLU A 41 5.85 -16.99 18.33
CA GLU A 41 6.18 -16.35 19.61
C GLU A 41 5.06 -15.45 20.17
N SER A 42 4.00 -15.20 19.40
CA SER A 42 2.96 -14.24 19.80
C SER A 42 1.57 -14.60 19.26
N SER A 43 0.56 -13.94 19.83
CA SER A 43 -0.82 -13.95 19.34
C SER A 43 -1.17 -12.67 18.56
N LEU A 44 -0.16 -12.00 17.99
CA LEU A 44 -0.37 -10.80 17.18
C LEU A 44 -1.12 -11.16 15.91
N SER A 45 -1.98 -10.25 15.45
CA SER A 45 -2.42 -10.26 14.06
C SER A 45 -1.32 -9.63 13.19
N ILE A 46 -0.92 -10.35 12.15
CA ILE A 46 0.25 -10.03 11.35
C ILE A 46 -0.19 -9.56 9.96
N ALA A 47 0.09 -8.30 9.67
CA ALA A 47 -0.03 -7.73 8.34
C ALA A 47 1.28 -7.83 7.57
N VAL A 48 1.21 -7.91 6.24
CA VAL A 48 2.37 -7.87 5.34
C VAL A 48 2.16 -6.94 4.15
N ALA A 49 3.25 -6.50 3.52
CA ALA A 49 3.17 -5.71 2.29
C ALA A 49 2.88 -6.58 1.06
N GLY A 50 2.07 -6.07 0.13
CA GLY A 50 1.90 -6.58 -1.24
C GLY A 50 2.21 -5.51 -2.28
N TYR A 51 2.61 -5.87 -3.49
CA TYR A 51 3.05 -4.91 -4.51
C TYR A 51 2.26 -5.14 -5.81
N PRO A 52 1.19 -4.36 -6.07
CA PRO A 52 0.35 -4.56 -7.26
C PRO A 52 1.11 -4.49 -8.59
N GLU A 53 2.17 -3.68 -8.63
CA GLU A 53 3.05 -3.48 -9.78
C GLU A 53 4.38 -4.27 -9.65
N GLY A 54 4.49 -5.13 -8.65
CA GLY A 54 5.69 -5.91 -8.33
C GLY A 54 6.70 -5.16 -7.46
N HIS A 55 7.43 -5.88 -6.62
CA HIS A 55 8.50 -5.29 -5.82
C HIS A 55 9.72 -4.93 -6.69
N LYS A 56 10.33 -3.76 -6.43
CA LYS A 56 11.45 -3.20 -7.24
C LYS A 56 12.69 -4.09 -7.38
N GLU A 57 12.86 -5.05 -6.47
CA GLU A 57 13.98 -6.00 -6.42
C GLU A 57 13.58 -7.41 -6.91
N CYS A 58 12.32 -7.61 -7.29
CA CYS A 58 11.87 -8.90 -7.80
C CYS A 58 12.04 -8.98 -9.32
N GLU A 59 12.32 -10.19 -9.82
CA GLU A 59 12.54 -10.46 -11.24
C GLU A 59 11.25 -10.42 -12.07
N SER A 60 10.10 -10.69 -11.44
CA SER A 60 8.79 -10.64 -12.07
C SER A 60 7.67 -10.50 -11.03
N ILE A 61 6.47 -10.09 -11.48
CA ILE A 61 5.28 -10.04 -10.63
C ILE A 61 4.90 -11.44 -10.16
N GLU A 62 5.04 -12.46 -11.00
CA GLU A 62 4.75 -13.85 -10.66
C GLU A 62 5.63 -14.33 -9.50
N LYS A 63 6.93 -13.98 -9.54
CA LYS A 63 7.87 -14.31 -8.47
C LYS A 63 7.54 -13.55 -7.18
N ASP A 64 7.17 -12.27 -7.29
CA ASP A 64 6.78 -11.46 -6.13
C ASP A 64 5.55 -12.04 -5.42
N ILE A 65 4.57 -12.52 -6.20
CA ILE A 65 3.37 -13.19 -5.68
C ILE A 65 3.72 -14.52 -5.02
N GLN A 66 4.71 -15.28 -5.50
CA GLN A 66 5.19 -16.49 -4.80
C GLN A 66 5.77 -16.15 -3.42
N TYR A 67 6.56 -15.07 -3.32
CA TYR A 67 7.06 -14.60 -2.01
C TYR A 67 5.94 -14.06 -1.11
N LEU A 68 4.93 -13.41 -1.70
CA LEU A 68 3.73 -13.02 -0.98
C LEU A 68 2.98 -14.23 -0.42
N LYS A 69 2.80 -15.27 -1.25
CA LYS A 69 2.21 -16.53 -0.82
C LYS A 69 2.98 -17.13 0.36
N GLN A 70 4.31 -17.15 0.31
CA GLN A 70 5.12 -17.65 1.43
C GLN A 70 4.86 -16.87 2.73
N LYS A 71 4.73 -15.54 2.67
CA LYS A 71 4.37 -14.74 3.85
C LYS A 71 2.99 -15.12 4.40
N VAL A 72 2.02 -15.36 3.52
CA VAL A 72 0.66 -15.76 3.91
C VAL A 72 0.65 -17.16 4.51
N ASP A 73 1.30 -18.13 3.85
CA ASP A 73 1.42 -19.51 4.33
C ASP A 73 2.13 -19.58 5.70
N ASN A 74 3.06 -18.65 5.97
CA ASN A 74 3.73 -18.53 7.27
C ASN A 74 2.87 -17.87 8.37
N GLY A 75 1.65 -17.41 8.05
CA GLY A 75 0.66 -16.97 9.04
C GLY A 75 0.32 -15.48 9.04
N ALA A 76 0.59 -14.76 7.95
CA ALA A 76 0.07 -13.40 7.78
C ALA A 76 -1.46 -13.41 7.61
N ASP A 77 -2.14 -12.49 8.27
CA ASP A 77 -3.61 -12.43 8.33
C ASP A 77 -4.21 -11.36 7.39
N VAL A 78 -3.41 -10.39 6.92
CA VAL A 78 -3.86 -9.31 6.03
C VAL A 78 -2.71 -8.78 5.17
N ILE A 79 -3.01 -8.38 3.94
CA ILE A 79 -2.07 -7.74 3.02
C ILE A 79 -2.44 -6.27 2.88
N PHE A 80 -1.49 -5.36 3.12
CA PHE A 80 -1.61 -3.96 2.72
C PHE A 80 -0.76 -3.72 1.48
N THR A 81 -1.36 -3.14 0.44
CA THR A 81 -0.60 -2.92 -0.79
C THR A 81 0.28 -1.67 -0.68
N GLN A 82 1.39 -1.69 -1.41
CA GLN A 82 2.04 -0.47 -1.87
C GLN A 82 1.01 0.41 -2.60
N LEU A 83 1.26 1.72 -2.58
CA LEU A 83 0.47 2.68 -3.33
C LEU A 83 0.46 2.36 -4.83
N PHE A 84 -0.63 2.71 -5.50
CA PHE A 84 -0.80 2.63 -6.95
C PHE A 84 -1.76 3.75 -7.35
N PHE A 85 -1.69 4.20 -8.61
CA PHE A 85 -2.61 5.20 -9.14
C PHE A 85 -3.67 4.61 -10.08
N ASN A 86 -3.39 3.45 -10.69
CA ASN A 86 -4.32 2.78 -11.58
C ASN A 86 -4.98 1.57 -10.90
N ASN A 87 -6.30 1.61 -10.74
CA ASN A 87 -7.08 0.53 -10.12
C ASN A 87 -6.92 -0.82 -10.83
N SER A 88 -6.64 -0.83 -12.14
CA SER A 88 -6.40 -2.09 -12.87
C SER A 88 -5.21 -2.89 -12.32
N HIS A 89 -4.19 -2.21 -11.80
CA HIS A 89 -3.02 -2.87 -11.20
C HIS A 89 -3.42 -3.62 -9.94
N PHE A 90 -4.22 -3.00 -9.08
CA PHE A 90 -4.77 -3.64 -7.89
C PHE A 90 -5.69 -4.81 -8.23
N ILE A 91 -6.64 -4.62 -9.15
CA ILE A 91 -7.59 -5.67 -9.54
C ILE A 91 -6.85 -6.87 -10.12
N SER A 92 -5.91 -6.65 -11.06
CA SER A 92 -5.10 -7.73 -11.64
C SER A 92 -4.25 -8.44 -10.59
N PHE A 93 -3.71 -7.70 -9.61
CA PHE A 93 -2.95 -8.26 -8.50
C PHE A 93 -3.82 -9.16 -7.61
N VAL A 94 -5.04 -8.76 -7.28
CA VAL A 94 -6.00 -9.58 -6.52
C VAL A 94 -6.30 -10.87 -7.28
N GLU A 95 -6.63 -10.80 -8.58
CA GLU A 95 -6.88 -11.98 -9.41
C GLU A 95 -5.70 -12.96 -9.45
N LYS A 96 -4.46 -12.44 -9.55
CA LYS A 96 -3.26 -13.28 -9.52
C LYS A 96 -3.02 -13.90 -8.15
N CYS A 97 -3.32 -13.18 -7.06
CA CYS A 97 -3.24 -13.71 -5.70
C CYS A 97 -4.25 -14.84 -5.49
N GLU A 98 -5.50 -14.66 -5.93
CA GLU A 98 -6.56 -15.69 -5.85
C GLU A 98 -6.16 -16.96 -6.60
N LYS A 99 -5.58 -16.84 -7.80
CA LYS A 99 -5.04 -17.98 -8.58
C LYS A 99 -3.94 -18.76 -7.85
N GLN A 100 -3.30 -18.17 -6.84
CA GLN A 100 -2.28 -18.80 -5.99
C GLN A 100 -2.83 -19.23 -4.63
N ASN A 101 -4.16 -19.22 -4.45
CA ASN A 101 -4.85 -19.52 -3.19
C ASN A 101 -4.46 -18.59 -2.03
N ILE A 102 -4.13 -17.34 -2.30
CA ILE A 102 -4.00 -16.31 -1.28
C ILE A 102 -5.40 -15.77 -0.97
N THR A 103 -5.95 -16.12 0.20
CA THR A 103 -7.35 -15.84 0.56
C THR A 103 -7.51 -14.80 1.68
N VAL A 104 -6.41 -14.33 2.25
CA VAL A 104 -6.43 -13.27 3.27
C VAL A 104 -6.88 -11.93 2.66
N PRO A 105 -7.51 -11.03 3.43
CA PRO A 105 -7.93 -9.72 2.91
C PRO A 105 -6.74 -8.93 2.33
N ILE A 106 -6.94 -8.36 1.15
CA ILE A 106 -6.00 -7.44 0.50
C ILE A 106 -6.59 -6.03 0.57
N ILE A 107 -5.87 -5.12 1.23
CA ILE A 107 -6.29 -3.76 1.49
C ILE A 107 -5.49 -2.80 0.60
N PRO A 108 -6.14 -2.06 -0.31
CA PRO A 108 -5.47 -1.12 -1.19
C PRO A 108 -4.86 0.05 -0.42
N GLY A 109 -3.60 0.33 -0.69
CA GLY A 109 -2.87 1.51 -0.24
C GLY A 109 -3.10 2.70 -1.17
N ILE A 110 -3.62 3.82 -0.63
CA ILE A 110 -4.00 5.02 -1.38
C ILE A 110 -3.12 6.18 -0.92
N LEU A 111 -2.45 6.84 -1.88
CA LEU A 111 -1.70 8.07 -1.65
C LEU A 111 -2.41 9.26 -2.33
N PRO A 112 -3.02 10.16 -1.55
CA PRO A 112 -3.52 11.43 -2.09
C PRO A 112 -2.35 12.32 -2.54
N VAL A 113 -2.29 12.67 -3.82
CA VAL A 113 -1.26 13.57 -4.36
C VAL A 113 -1.55 15.00 -3.90
N THR A 114 -0.64 15.60 -3.14
CA THR A 114 -0.84 16.97 -2.59
C THR A 114 0.13 18.00 -3.14
N ASN A 115 1.17 17.57 -3.86
CA ASN A 115 2.11 18.42 -4.58
C ASN A 115 2.92 17.56 -5.57
N TYR A 116 3.48 18.21 -6.60
CA TYR A 116 4.23 17.55 -7.66
C TYR A 116 5.48 16.81 -7.16
N LYS A 117 6.25 17.43 -6.25
CA LYS A 117 7.49 16.83 -5.71
C LYS A 117 7.23 15.52 -4.95
N THR A 118 6.11 15.42 -4.22
CA THR A 118 5.73 14.19 -3.55
C THR A 118 5.37 13.09 -4.55
N LEU A 119 4.68 13.43 -5.65
CA LEU A 119 4.39 12.49 -6.73
C LEU A 119 5.69 11.91 -7.30
N GLU A 120 6.58 12.77 -7.81
CA GLU A 120 7.85 12.34 -8.41
C GLU A 120 8.67 11.49 -7.45
N LYS A 121 8.81 11.95 -6.19
CA LYS A 121 9.58 11.22 -5.18
C LYS A 121 9.00 9.82 -4.94
N MET A 122 7.68 9.70 -4.78
CA MET A 122 7.04 8.42 -4.49
C MET A 122 7.02 7.51 -5.70
N SER A 123 6.83 8.04 -6.92
CA SER A 123 6.91 7.25 -8.15
C SER A 123 8.30 6.66 -8.35
N THR A 124 9.36 7.45 -8.11
CA THR A 124 10.74 6.95 -8.22
C THR A 124 11.07 5.94 -7.11
N LEU A 125 10.71 6.23 -5.85
CA LEU A 125 11.05 5.38 -4.72
C LEU A 125 10.33 4.02 -4.76
N CYS A 126 9.05 4.05 -5.11
CA CYS A 126 8.20 2.86 -5.15
C CYS A 126 8.18 2.16 -6.52
N LYS A 127 8.74 2.78 -7.57
CA LYS A 127 8.64 2.35 -8.98
C LYS A 127 7.20 2.08 -9.43
N VAL A 128 6.29 2.99 -9.08
CA VAL A 128 4.88 2.90 -9.46
C VAL A 128 4.61 3.70 -10.73
N GLU A 129 3.72 3.20 -11.57
CA GLU A 129 3.27 3.87 -12.77
C GLU A 129 2.36 5.05 -12.40
N VAL A 130 2.73 6.24 -12.88
CA VAL A 130 1.86 7.42 -12.84
C VAL A 130 1.12 7.51 -14.17
N PRO A 131 -0.23 7.46 -14.18
CA PRO A 131 -1.02 7.58 -15.40
C PRO A 131 -0.63 8.82 -16.19
N ALA A 132 -0.41 8.68 -17.50
CA ALA A 132 0.09 9.77 -18.35
C ALA A 132 -0.76 11.04 -18.26
N LYS A 133 -2.09 10.89 -18.19
CA LYS A 133 -3.02 12.02 -18.00
C LYS A 133 -2.81 12.74 -16.67
N MET A 134 -2.58 12.00 -15.59
CA MET A 134 -2.24 12.58 -14.29
C MET A 134 -0.91 13.33 -14.36
N ALA A 135 0.13 12.71 -14.91
CA ALA A 135 1.45 13.33 -15.03
C ALA A 135 1.39 14.65 -15.84
N GLN A 136 0.69 14.65 -16.98
CA GLN A 136 0.52 15.84 -17.82
C GLN A 136 -0.20 16.98 -17.09
N VAL A 137 -1.30 16.67 -16.39
CA VAL A 137 -2.05 17.67 -15.63
C VAL A 137 -1.19 18.23 -14.49
N LEU A 138 -0.49 17.38 -13.77
CA LEU A 138 0.30 17.80 -12.61
C LEU A 138 1.56 18.58 -13.00
N GLU A 139 2.22 18.24 -14.11
CA GLU A 139 3.36 19.02 -14.63
C GLU A 139 2.92 20.42 -15.06
N LYS A 140 1.79 20.54 -15.78
CA LYS A 140 1.25 21.84 -16.23
C LYS A 140 0.94 22.78 -15.06
N HIS A 141 0.57 22.23 -13.90
CA HIS A 141 0.17 22.97 -12.71
C HIS A 141 1.18 22.85 -11.56
N LYS A 142 2.45 22.50 -11.84
CA LYS A 142 3.46 22.16 -10.82
C LYS A 142 3.67 23.23 -9.73
N ASP A 143 3.44 24.49 -10.06
CA ASP A 143 3.60 25.64 -9.15
C ASP A 143 2.29 26.02 -8.43
N ASP A 144 1.14 25.47 -8.86
CA ASP A 144 -0.18 25.70 -8.24
C ASP A 144 -0.52 24.56 -7.26
N LYS A 145 -0.08 24.74 -6.01
CA LYS A 145 -0.27 23.74 -4.95
C LYS A 145 -1.75 23.51 -4.61
N ASP A 146 -2.59 24.52 -4.72
CA ASP A 146 -4.01 24.38 -4.40
C ASP A 146 -4.73 23.58 -5.48
N TYR A 147 -4.42 23.84 -6.75
CA TYR A 147 -4.91 23.03 -7.85
C TYR A 147 -4.48 21.57 -7.73
N ILE A 148 -3.18 21.30 -7.50
CA ILE A 148 -2.68 19.91 -7.38
C ILE A 148 -3.36 19.18 -6.23
N LYS A 149 -3.50 19.84 -5.08
CA LYS A 149 -4.17 19.27 -3.91
C LYS A 149 -5.62 18.93 -4.21
N GLN A 150 -6.37 19.83 -4.86
CA GLN A 150 -7.75 19.59 -5.24
C GLN A 150 -7.86 18.43 -6.25
N TYR A 151 -7.03 18.45 -7.29
CA TYR A 151 -6.96 17.38 -8.28
C TYR A 151 -6.67 16.02 -7.64
N GLY A 152 -5.68 15.95 -6.74
CA GLY A 152 -5.33 14.71 -6.06
C GLY A 152 -6.41 14.19 -5.12
N ILE A 153 -7.17 15.09 -4.47
CA ILE A 153 -8.36 14.72 -3.68
C ILE A 153 -9.42 14.12 -4.58
N GLU A 154 -9.77 14.76 -5.69
CA GLU A 154 -10.79 14.28 -6.63
C GLU A 154 -10.38 12.94 -7.25
N TYR A 155 -9.12 12.83 -7.70
CA TYR A 155 -8.59 11.61 -8.28
C TYR A 155 -8.64 10.44 -7.29
N ALA A 156 -8.11 10.63 -6.09
CA ALA A 156 -8.12 9.58 -5.07
C ALA A 156 -9.55 9.26 -4.60
N SER A 157 -10.48 10.23 -4.62
CA SER A 157 -11.90 9.98 -4.33
C SER A 157 -12.53 9.04 -5.35
N LEU A 158 -12.29 9.27 -6.65
CA LEU A 158 -12.77 8.38 -7.71
C LEU A 158 -12.13 6.99 -7.58
N GLN A 159 -10.80 6.96 -7.38
CA GLN A 159 -10.05 5.73 -7.16
C GLN A 159 -10.67 4.89 -6.03
N CYS A 160 -10.95 5.52 -4.88
CA CYS A 160 -11.54 4.86 -3.73
C CYS A 160 -12.98 4.37 -3.99
N LYS A 161 -13.79 5.12 -4.73
CA LYS A 161 -15.17 4.71 -5.08
C LYS A 161 -15.17 3.43 -5.90
N GLU A 162 -14.41 3.43 -6.99
CA GLU A 162 -14.27 2.25 -7.86
C GLU A 162 -13.75 1.03 -7.10
N LEU A 163 -12.75 1.19 -6.21
CA LEU A 163 -12.24 0.09 -5.38
C LEU A 163 -13.30 -0.44 -4.40
N LEU A 164 -14.11 0.44 -3.81
CA LEU A 164 -15.19 0.01 -2.91
C LEU A 164 -16.26 -0.79 -3.66
N GLU A 165 -16.52 -0.46 -4.93
CA GLU A 165 -17.44 -1.22 -5.81
C GLU A 165 -16.92 -2.63 -6.11
N THR A 166 -15.60 -2.86 -6.10
CA THR A 166 -15.04 -4.22 -6.24
C THR A 166 -15.15 -5.06 -4.97
N GLY A 167 -15.67 -4.52 -3.86
CA GLY A 167 -15.89 -5.26 -2.62
C GLY A 167 -14.67 -5.39 -1.69
N VAL A 168 -13.66 -4.52 -1.83
CA VAL A 168 -12.51 -4.46 -0.91
C VAL A 168 -12.98 -4.30 0.55
N LYS A 169 -12.25 -4.93 1.49
CA LYS A 169 -12.63 -4.92 2.92
C LYS A 169 -12.31 -3.62 3.65
N GLY A 170 -11.53 -2.74 3.03
CA GLY A 170 -11.15 -1.44 3.59
C GLY A 170 -10.24 -0.68 2.63
N LEU A 171 -9.82 0.51 3.06
CA LEU A 171 -8.86 1.36 2.35
C LEU A 171 -7.76 1.76 3.35
N HIS A 172 -6.50 1.80 2.92
CA HIS A 172 -5.37 2.26 3.73
C HIS A 172 -4.78 3.55 3.15
N PHE A 173 -4.77 4.64 3.92
CA PHE A 173 -4.31 5.94 3.42
C PHE A 173 -2.89 6.26 3.88
N TYR A 174 -2.00 6.55 2.92
CA TYR A 174 -0.70 7.15 3.17
C TYR A 174 -0.85 8.66 3.37
N THR A 175 -1.04 9.08 4.62
CA THR A 175 -1.37 10.49 4.95
C THR A 175 -0.17 11.43 4.93
N LEU A 176 1.05 10.90 5.06
CA LEU A 176 2.28 11.68 5.21
C LEU A 176 2.17 12.74 6.32
N ASN A 177 1.56 12.38 7.44
CA ASN A 177 1.26 13.24 8.60
C ASN A 177 0.34 14.43 8.28
N LYS A 178 -0.47 14.36 7.21
CA LYS A 178 -1.43 15.41 6.81
C LYS A 178 -2.84 14.84 6.72
N ALA A 179 -3.77 15.36 7.53
CA ALA A 179 -5.14 14.86 7.60
C ALA A 179 -6.08 15.42 6.52
N TYR A 180 -5.82 16.63 6.00
CA TYR A 180 -6.77 17.37 5.17
C TYR A 180 -7.24 16.58 3.94
N ALA A 181 -6.31 16.14 3.08
CA ALA A 181 -6.66 15.47 1.83
C ALA A 181 -7.44 14.17 2.07
N THR A 182 -6.99 13.35 3.03
CA THR A 182 -7.71 12.11 3.40
C THR A 182 -9.09 12.41 3.96
N SER A 183 -9.26 13.48 4.76
CA SER A 183 -10.56 13.85 5.30
C SER A 183 -11.55 14.26 4.21
N GLU A 184 -11.10 15.04 3.21
CA GLU A 184 -11.94 15.42 2.07
C GLU A 184 -12.31 14.21 1.21
N ILE A 185 -11.37 13.29 0.97
CA ILE A 185 -11.66 12.03 0.26
C ILE A 185 -12.73 11.22 1.00
N LEU A 186 -12.60 11.06 2.32
CA LEU A 186 -13.58 10.34 3.13
C LEU A 186 -14.97 10.97 3.03
N LYS A 187 -15.08 12.31 3.07
CA LYS A 187 -16.37 13.00 2.85
C LYS A 187 -16.95 12.67 1.48
N ASN A 188 -16.12 12.72 0.42
CA ASN A 188 -16.56 12.49 -0.95
C ASN A 188 -17.08 11.06 -1.21
N ILE A 189 -16.54 10.06 -0.50
CA ILE A 189 -16.90 8.64 -0.70
C ILE A 189 -17.94 8.11 0.31
N LEU A 190 -18.01 8.70 1.51
CA LEU A 190 -19.03 8.32 2.50
C LEU A 190 -20.38 8.94 2.18
N TYR A 191 -20.42 10.17 1.66
CA TYR A 191 -21.67 10.82 1.25
C TYR A 191 -22.41 10.04 0.14
N THR A 192 -21.67 9.32 -0.71
CA THR A 192 -22.24 8.47 -1.77
C THR A 192 -22.81 7.14 -1.27
N ARG A 193 -22.53 6.72 -0.03
CA ARG A 193 -22.96 5.41 0.50
C ARG A 193 -24.28 5.47 1.29
N THR A 194 -24.74 6.68 1.60
CA THR A 194 -25.97 6.96 2.38
C THR A 194 -27.17 7.39 1.54
N ASN A 195 -27.06 7.36 0.22
CA ASN A 195 -28.16 7.55 -0.74
C ASN A 195 -28.33 6.31 -1.61
#